data_AF-A0A2V8JJP9-F1
#
_entry.id   AF-A0A2V8JJP9-F1
#
_cell.length_a   1.000
_cell.length_b   1.000
_cell.length_c   1.000
_cell.angle_alpha   90.00
_cell.angle_beta   90.00
_cell.angle_gamma   90.00
#
_symmetry.space_group_name_H-M   'P 1'
#
loop_
_entity.id
_entity.type
_entity.pdbx_description
1 polymer ?
#
loop_
_entity_poly.entity_id
_entity_poly.type
_entity_poly.pdbx_seq_one_letter_code
_entity_poly.pdbx_strand_id
1 'polypeptide(L)'
;MPTTRSLGSALVVFGLSAAFCPTATHAQRAPTPAPRQTTGTGAINLTAKSANVSEPGTAIRINILRWSTDEERNPLVAAMNPPAPATAPAGGTAGDQGDAAQGDRGDAARGGRGGAARGGRGGGGRGGRGDASASTRAVDPIAVLTAAIGKAPTVGYIWTNEVVGYSIKYAYHASLPDGGERIILLTDRRLGGFTSGWKPVAAATLTDYEFSLVEIRLDSKGSGEGKTSLTTKVILDNEARTVALDNYAATPAILQNVKR
;
A
#
# COMPACT_ATOMS: atom_id res chain seq x y z
N MET A 1 58.82 -36.65 68.23
CA MET A 1 57.99 -36.11 69.32
C MET A 1 57.65 -34.66 69.01
N PRO A 2 56.47 -34.14 69.35
CA PRO A 2 55.09 -34.53 68.96
C PRO A 2 54.49 -33.36 68.12
N THR A 3 53.25 -33.31 67.59
CA THR A 3 51.98 -33.61 68.22
C THR A 3 50.85 -33.59 67.17
N THR A 4 50.01 -34.61 67.27
CA THR A 4 48.69 -34.84 66.68
C THR A 4 47.67 -33.72 66.95
N ARG A 5 46.73 -33.49 66.00
CA ARG A 5 45.30 -33.12 66.20
C ARG A 5 44.63 -33.18 64.81
N SER A 6 43.75 -34.14 64.48
CA SER A 6 42.42 -34.49 65.00
C SER A 6 41.27 -33.56 64.56
N LEU A 7 40.20 -34.19 64.07
CA LEU A 7 38.82 -33.75 63.78
C LEU A 7 38.62 -32.94 62.48
N GLY A 8 37.60 -33.19 61.66
CA GLY A 8 36.41 -34.02 61.88
C GLY A 8 35.67 -34.36 60.60
N SER A 9 34.89 -35.44 60.70
CA SER A 9 33.88 -35.88 59.74
C SER A 9 32.83 -34.80 59.53
N ALA A 10 32.51 -34.50 58.29
CA ALA A 10 31.27 -33.82 57.92
C ALA A 10 30.54 -34.67 56.87
N LEU A 11 29.36 -35.10 57.30
CA LEU A 11 28.30 -35.83 56.63
C LEU A 11 28.06 -35.30 55.19
N VAL A 12 28.18 -36.17 54.19
CA VAL A 12 27.72 -35.87 52.82
C VAL A 12 26.22 -36.14 52.75
N VAL A 13 25.41 -35.08 52.75
CA VAL A 13 23.99 -35.15 52.43
C VAL A 13 23.84 -34.98 50.92
N PHE A 14 23.50 -36.06 50.21
CA PHE A 14 23.06 -36.01 48.82
C PHE A 14 21.64 -35.41 48.78
N GLY A 15 21.57 -34.10 48.56
CA GLY A 15 20.32 -33.40 48.24
C GLY A 15 19.94 -33.63 46.78
N LEU A 16 18.94 -34.47 46.56
CA LEU A 16 18.27 -34.70 45.28
C LEU A 16 17.63 -33.38 44.80
N SER A 17 18.30 -32.64 43.91
CA SER A 17 17.72 -31.45 43.28
C SER A 17 16.73 -31.88 42.19
N ALA A 18 15.45 -31.86 42.53
CA ALA A 18 14.38 -31.94 41.54
C ALA A 18 14.36 -30.62 40.75
N ALA A 19 14.82 -30.68 39.50
CA ALA A 19 14.70 -29.60 38.53
C ALA A 19 13.22 -29.39 38.17
N PHE A 20 12.57 -28.46 38.87
CA PHE A 20 11.29 -27.91 38.45
C PHE A 20 11.56 -26.99 37.23
N CYS A 21 11.30 -27.49 36.02
CA CYS A 21 11.14 -26.62 34.86
C CYS A 21 9.79 -25.90 35.00
N PRO A 22 9.73 -24.57 35.19
CA PRO A 22 8.49 -23.85 34.97
C PRO A 22 8.20 -23.89 33.47
N THR A 23 7.14 -24.58 33.09
CA THR A 23 6.49 -24.40 31.80
C THR A 23 6.02 -22.94 31.73
N ALA A 24 6.80 -22.10 31.07
CA ALA A 24 6.37 -20.76 30.70
C ALA A 24 5.20 -20.91 29.73
N THR A 25 3.98 -20.80 30.25
CA THR A 25 2.81 -20.52 29.42
C THR A 25 3.04 -19.17 28.77
N HIS A 26 3.58 -19.17 27.55
CA HIS A 26 3.44 -18.04 26.65
C HIS A 26 1.95 -17.90 26.36
N ALA A 27 1.27 -17.09 27.18
CA ALA A 27 0.01 -16.48 26.79
C ALA A 27 0.30 -15.67 25.52
N GLN A 28 -0.01 -16.26 24.38
CA GLN A 28 0.04 -15.62 23.08
C GLN A 28 -0.95 -14.46 23.15
N ARG A 29 -0.44 -13.28 23.47
CA ARG A 29 -1.22 -12.05 23.48
C ARG A 29 -1.84 -11.93 22.10
N ALA A 30 -3.17 -11.99 22.03
CA ALA A 30 -3.87 -11.79 20.77
C ALA A 30 -3.34 -10.49 20.12
N PRO A 31 -3.13 -10.47 18.80
CA PRO A 31 -2.73 -9.24 18.12
C PRO A 31 -3.74 -8.16 18.48
N THR A 32 -3.24 -7.05 19.03
CA THR A 32 -4.09 -5.91 19.38
C THR A 32 -4.68 -5.40 18.07
N PRO A 33 -6.01 -5.29 17.94
CA PRO A 33 -6.62 -4.85 16.69
C PRO A 33 -6.05 -3.48 16.30
N ALA A 34 -5.64 -3.33 15.03
CA ALA A 34 -5.13 -2.06 14.55
C ALA A 34 -6.12 -0.92 14.80
N PRO A 35 -5.63 0.26 15.21
CA PRO A 35 -6.48 1.39 15.58
C PRO A 35 -7.20 1.93 14.33
N ARG A 36 -8.53 1.98 14.42
CA ARG A 36 -9.42 2.51 13.37
C ARG A 36 -9.59 4.02 13.48
N GLN A 37 -10.06 4.64 12.39
CA GLN A 37 -10.24 6.08 12.32
C GLN A 37 -11.07 6.56 13.50
N THR A 38 -10.51 7.44 14.30
CA THR A 38 -11.24 8.13 15.36
C THR A 38 -11.80 9.40 14.74
N THR A 39 -13.11 9.57 14.78
CA THR A 39 -13.79 10.79 14.29
C THR A 39 -13.30 11.98 15.12
N GLY A 40 -12.27 12.65 14.63
CA GLY A 40 -11.76 13.86 15.23
C GLY A 40 -12.68 15.03 14.88
N THR A 41 -13.05 15.83 15.87
CA THR A 41 -13.84 17.04 15.64
C THR A 41 -12.89 18.21 15.41
N GLY A 42 -12.73 18.64 14.16
CA GLY A 42 -12.17 19.95 13.82
C GLY A 42 -10.74 19.97 13.26
N ALA A 43 -10.34 21.20 12.90
CA ALA A 43 -9.04 21.49 12.34
C ALA A 43 -7.92 21.37 13.38
N ILE A 44 -6.75 20.88 12.97
CA ILE A 44 -5.55 20.83 13.81
C ILE A 44 -4.35 21.43 13.06
N ASN A 45 -3.41 21.98 13.82
CA ASN A 45 -2.13 22.45 13.29
C ASN A 45 -1.03 21.61 13.91
N LEU A 46 -0.05 21.21 13.11
CA LEU A 46 1.17 20.59 13.58
C LEU A 46 2.37 21.41 13.09
N THR A 47 3.42 21.43 13.89
CA THR A 47 4.72 22.00 13.51
C THR A 47 5.79 20.92 13.59
N ALA A 48 6.80 20.98 12.73
CA ALA A 48 7.92 20.06 12.74
C ALA A 48 9.18 20.72 12.15
N LYS A 49 10.30 20.01 12.19
CA LYS A 49 11.52 20.35 11.45
C LYS A 49 11.90 19.24 10.49
N SER A 50 12.40 19.59 9.30
CA SER A 50 12.92 18.62 8.36
C SER A 50 14.16 17.93 8.93
N ALA A 51 14.32 16.65 8.63
CA ALA A 51 15.50 15.85 8.97
C ALA A 51 15.76 14.85 7.85
N ASN A 52 16.98 14.31 7.78
CA ASN A 52 17.37 13.29 6.81
C ASN A 52 17.07 13.66 5.33
N VAL A 53 17.06 14.96 5.03
CA VAL A 53 16.99 15.56 3.70
C VAL A 53 18.19 16.49 3.49
N SER A 54 18.37 16.97 2.26
CA SER A 54 19.53 17.79 1.88
C SER A 54 19.61 19.13 2.64
N GLU A 55 18.46 19.70 3.00
CA GLU A 55 18.34 20.90 3.84
C GLU A 55 17.56 20.58 5.14
N PRO A 56 18.23 19.98 6.14
CA PRO A 56 17.60 19.66 7.42
C PRO A 56 17.40 20.91 8.28
N GLY A 57 16.55 20.81 9.30
CA GLY A 57 16.29 21.87 10.29
C GLY A 57 15.26 22.91 9.83
N THR A 58 14.77 22.81 8.61
CA THR A 58 13.76 23.70 8.02
C THR A 58 12.41 23.51 8.71
N ALA A 59 11.74 24.62 9.05
CA ALA A 59 10.42 24.58 9.66
C ALA A 59 9.36 24.05 8.70
N ILE A 60 8.48 23.18 9.23
CA ILE A 60 7.33 22.61 8.53
C ILE A 60 6.09 22.97 9.33
N ARG A 61 5.05 23.45 8.65
CA ARG A 61 3.73 23.67 9.24
C ARG A 61 2.71 22.81 8.50
N ILE A 62 1.87 22.11 9.24
CA ILE A 62 0.85 21.22 8.70
C ILE A 62 -0.48 21.72 9.23
N ASN A 63 -1.40 22.06 8.34
CA ASN A 63 -2.71 22.56 8.65
C ASN A 63 -3.74 21.55 8.14
N ILE A 64 -4.31 20.74 9.04
CA ILE A 64 -5.37 19.80 8.71
C ILE A 64 -6.68 20.52 9.01
N LEU A 65 -7.45 20.86 7.97
CA LEU A 65 -8.71 21.61 8.11
C LEU A 65 -9.86 20.69 8.53
N ARG A 66 -9.80 19.43 8.12
CA ARG A 66 -10.72 18.36 8.53
C ARG A 66 -10.10 16.99 8.29
N TRP A 67 -10.68 15.98 8.90
CA TRP A 67 -10.37 14.58 8.62
C TRP A 67 -11.16 14.09 7.40
N SER A 68 -10.59 13.13 6.67
CA SER A 68 -11.25 12.52 5.53
C SER A 68 -12.42 11.63 5.98
N THR A 69 -13.50 11.60 5.21
CA THR A 69 -14.62 10.70 5.51
C THR A 69 -14.35 9.28 4.99
N ASP A 70 -15.19 8.33 5.37
CA ASP A 70 -15.11 6.96 4.87
C ASP A 70 -15.34 6.91 3.35
N GLU A 71 -16.25 7.73 2.83
CA GLU A 71 -16.52 7.85 1.39
C GLU A 71 -15.30 8.38 0.62
N GLU A 72 -14.50 9.25 1.22
CA GLU A 72 -13.25 9.77 0.65
C GLU A 72 -12.10 8.76 0.79
N ARG A 73 -12.07 7.97 1.87
CA ARG A 73 -11.07 6.94 2.14
C ARG A 73 -11.24 5.71 1.24
N ASN A 74 -12.47 5.26 1.03
CA ASN A 74 -12.76 4.00 0.35
C ASN A 74 -12.15 3.91 -1.06
N PRO A 75 -12.21 4.94 -1.92
CA PRO A 75 -11.55 4.92 -3.23
C PRO A 75 -10.02 4.79 -3.15
N LEU A 76 -9.38 5.40 -2.16
CA LEU A 76 -7.93 5.33 -1.96
C LEU A 76 -7.49 3.93 -1.52
N VAL A 77 -8.27 3.31 -0.63
CA VAL A 77 -8.04 1.92 -0.19
C VAL A 77 -8.28 0.94 -1.33
N ALA A 78 -9.37 1.10 -2.08
CA ALA A 78 -9.68 0.25 -3.24
C ALA A 78 -8.61 0.37 -4.34
N ALA A 79 -8.00 1.55 -4.50
CA ALA A 79 -6.93 1.76 -5.46
C ALA A 79 -5.67 0.91 -5.17
N MET A 80 -5.40 0.62 -3.90
CA MET A 80 -4.25 -0.22 -3.49
C MET A 80 -4.52 -1.72 -3.64
N ASN A 81 -5.78 -2.12 -3.88
CA ASN A 81 -6.17 -3.49 -4.17
C ASN A 81 -7.20 -3.50 -5.32
N PRO A 82 -6.78 -3.13 -6.55
CA PRO A 82 -7.70 -3.01 -7.67
C PRO A 82 -8.31 -4.37 -7.98
N PRO A 83 -9.62 -4.46 -8.25
CA PRO A 83 -10.24 -5.71 -8.67
C PRO A 83 -9.55 -6.22 -9.94
N ALA A 84 -9.37 -7.54 -10.02
CA ALA A 84 -8.82 -8.18 -11.21
C ALA A 84 -9.62 -7.72 -12.45
N PRO A 85 -8.97 -7.40 -13.58
CA PRO A 85 -9.69 -6.97 -14.78
C PRO A 85 -10.72 -8.03 -15.16
N ALA A 86 -11.98 -7.61 -15.31
CA ALA A 86 -13.03 -8.52 -15.73
C ALA A 86 -12.62 -9.17 -17.05
N THR A 87 -12.48 -10.49 -17.05
CA THR A 87 -12.36 -11.27 -18.29
C THR A 87 -13.61 -10.98 -19.10
N ALA A 88 -13.45 -10.38 -20.28
CA ALA A 88 -14.55 -10.21 -21.22
C ALA A 88 -15.19 -11.59 -21.46
N PRO A 89 -16.53 -11.70 -21.44
CA PRO A 89 -17.18 -12.96 -21.77
C PRO A 89 -16.76 -13.35 -23.19
N ALA A 90 -16.15 -14.54 -23.31
CA ALA A 90 -15.92 -15.16 -24.60
C ALA A 90 -17.27 -15.22 -25.31
N GLY A 91 -17.39 -14.49 -26.43
CA GLY A 91 -18.60 -14.45 -27.22
C GLY A 91 -19.00 -15.87 -27.61
N GLY A 92 -20.04 -16.39 -26.95
CA GLY A 92 -20.72 -17.59 -27.39
C GLY A 92 -21.50 -17.26 -28.64
N THR A 93 -21.05 -17.74 -29.79
CA THR A 93 -21.83 -17.79 -31.02
C THR A 93 -22.94 -18.82 -30.83
N ALA A 94 -24.04 -18.42 -30.19
CA ALA A 94 -25.31 -19.10 -30.28
C ALA A 94 -25.93 -18.77 -31.65
N GLY A 95 -25.46 -19.45 -32.69
CA GLY A 95 -26.14 -19.54 -33.97
C GLY A 95 -27.06 -20.75 -33.95
N ASP A 96 -28.21 -20.59 -33.31
CA ASP A 96 -29.35 -21.50 -33.43
C ASP A 96 -29.98 -21.27 -34.80
N GLN A 97 -29.67 -22.14 -35.77
CA GLN A 97 -30.24 -22.09 -37.12
C GLN A 97 -31.37 -23.13 -37.17
N GLY A 98 -32.54 -22.73 -36.68
CA GLY A 98 -33.78 -23.47 -36.80
C GLY A 98 -34.40 -23.30 -38.18
N ASP A 99 -34.73 -24.43 -38.79
CA ASP A 99 -35.52 -24.60 -40.01
C ASP A 99 -36.90 -23.94 -39.93
N ALA A 100 -37.30 -23.23 -41.00
CA ALA A 100 -38.68 -23.20 -41.47
C ALA A 100 -38.77 -22.72 -42.94
N ALA A 101 -39.46 -23.53 -43.73
CA ALA A 101 -39.66 -23.42 -45.17
C ALA A 101 -40.68 -22.35 -45.58
N GLN A 102 -40.54 -21.76 -46.78
CA GLN A 102 -41.68 -21.43 -47.65
C GLN A 102 -41.30 -21.17 -49.12
N GLY A 103 -41.78 -22.04 -50.02
CA GLY A 103 -42.57 -21.65 -51.21
C GLY A 103 -41.90 -21.07 -52.48
N ASP A 104 -41.58 -21.97 -53.42
CA ASP A 104 -42.04 -22.07 -54.82
C ASP A 104 -42.06 -20.86 -55.80
N ARG A 105 -41.92 -21.21 -57.11
CA ARG A 105 -41.75 -20.45 -58.38
C ARG A 105 -40.28 -20.35 -58.81
N GLY A 106 -39.82 -20.82 -59.96
CA GLY A 106 -40.49 -21.27 -61.17
C GLY A 106 -39.67 -20.78 -62.38
N ASP A 107 -39.21 -21.74 -63.19
CA ASP A 107 -38.84 -21.68 -64.62
C ASP A 107 -37.46 -21.23 -65.15
N ALA A 108 -37.01 -22.10 -66.09
CA ALA A 108 -36.30 -21.87 -67.35
C ALA A 108 -34.75 -21.86 -67.41
N ALA A 109 -34.19 -23.07 -67.59
CA ALA A 109 -33.34 -23.53 -68.70
C ALA A 109 -32.32 -22.58 -69.39
N ARG A 110 -31.02 -22.96 -69.38
CA ARG A 110 -30.19 -23.15 -70.60
C ARG A 110 -28.86 -23.87 -70.30
N GLY A 111 -28.40 -24.64 -71.29
CA GLY A 111 -27.25 -25.59 -71.27
C GLY A 111 -25.90 -24.98 -70.84
N GLY A 112 -24.86 -25.74 -70.53
CA GLY A 112 -24.39 -27.02 -71.06
C GLY A 112 -22.89 -26.88 -71.41
N ARG A 113 -22.11 -27.97 -71.21
CA ARG A 113 -20.67 -28.15 -71.54
C ARG A 113 -19.72 -27.46 -70.53
N GLY A 114 -18.79 -28.10 -69.85
CA GLY A 114 -17.92 -29.23 -70.20
C GLY A 114 -16.47 -28.72 -70.19
N GLY A 115 -15.55 -29.30 -69.43
CA GLY A 115 -14.12 -29.01 -69.56
C GLY A 115 -13.30 -29.10 -68.27
N ALA A 116 -12.33 -29.99 -68.28
CA ALA A 116 -11.35 -30.26 -67.23
C ALA A 116 -10.17 -29.27 -67.22
N ALA A 117 -9.57 -29.02 -66.05
CA ALA A 117 -8.15 -28.73 -65.83
C ALA A 117 -7.89 -28.69 -64.30
N ARG A 118 -7.15 -29.63 -63.70
CA ARG A 118 -5.68 -29.64 -63.50
C ARG A 118 -5.07 -28.28 -63.09
N GLY A 119 -4.63 -28.18 -61.83
CA GLY A 119 -3.53 -27.28 -61.44
C GLY A 119 -3.48 -26.88 -59.96
N GLY A 120 -2.34 -27.15 -59.30
CA GLY A 120 -1.88 -26.50 -58.05
C GLY A 120 -2.09 -27.34 -56.78
N ARG A 121 -1.11 -28.13 -56.29
CA ARG A 121 0.02 -27.72 -55.42
C ARG A 121 -0.41 -26.60 -54.47
N GLY A 122 -0.60 -26.83 -53.17
CA GLY A 122 0.43 -27.29 -52.23
C GLY A 122 0.98 -26.06 -51.49
N GLY A 123 0.60 -25.92 -50.21
CA GLY A 123 1.00 -24.83 -49.32
C GLY A 123 -0.13 -24.57 -48.32
N GLY A 124 -0.16 -25.13 -47.12
CA GLY A 124 0.98 -25.35 -46.23
C GLY A 124 1.27 -24.07 -45.47
N GLY A 125 0.54 -23.86 -44.37
CA GLY A 125 1.13 -23.18 -43.21
C GLY A 125 0.50 -21.87 -42.76
N ARG A 126 0.14 -21.92 -41.47
CA ARG A 126 0.19 -20.85 -40.47
C ARG A 126 -0.95 -19.84 -40.50
N GLY A 127 -1.95 -20.19 -39.68
CA GLY A 127 -2.80 -19.20 -39.05
C GLY A 127 -1.97 -18.11 -38.38
N GLY A 128 -2.23 -16.87 -38.78
CA GLY A 128 -2.01 -15.71 -37.95
C GLY A 128 -3.02 -15.76 -36.82
N ARG A 129 -2.72 -16.58 -35.80
CA ARG A 129 -3.27 -16.43 -34.47
C ARG A 129 -2.72 -15.09 -34.00
N GLY A 130 -3.46 -14.02 -34.26
CA GLY A 130 -3.21 -12.71 -33.68
C GLY A 130 -2.98 -12.93 -32.20
N ASP A 131 -1.72 -12.75 -31.83
CA ASP A 131 -1.16 -12.32 -30.56
C ASP A 131 -2.23 -12.20 -29.45
N ALA A 132 -2.74 -13.37 -29.06
CA ALA A 132 -3.35 -13.63 -27.78
C ALA A 132 -2.23 -13.63 -26.73
N SER A 133 -1.65 -12.46 -26.52
CA SER A 133 -0.87 -12.07 -25.36
C SER A 133 -1.01 -10.55 -25.18
N ALA A 134 -2.24 -10.04 -25.27
CA ALA A 134 -2.64 -9.01 -24.31
C ALA A 134 -2.61 -9.71 -22.94
N SER A 135 -1.40 -9.86 -22.39
CA SER A 135 -1.23 -10.08 -20.96
C SER A 135 -2.11 -9.03 -20.32
N THR A 136 -3.17 -9.46 -19.64
CA THR A 136 -4.01 -8.62 -18.80
C THR A 136 -3.06 -7.74 -17.97
N ARG A 137 -2.83 -6.48 -18.39
CA ARG A 137 -1.81 -5.64 -17.77
C ARG A 137 -2.28 -5.47 -16.35
N ALA A 138 -1.59 -6.14 -15.42
CA ALA A 138 -1.89 -5.99 -14.01
C ALA A 138 -1.92 -4.49 -13.73
N VAL A 139 -3.06 -4.03 -13.22
CA VAL A 139 -3.27 -2.62 -12.95
C VAL A 139 -2.28 -2.23 -11.86
N ASP A 140 -1.41 -1.26 -12.13
CA ASP A 140 -0.44 -0.77 -11.14
C ASP A 140 -1.19 -0.05 -10.02
N PRO A 141 -1.22 -0.59 -8.78
CA PRO A 141 -1.97 0.00 -7.69
C PRO A 141 -1.51 1.43 -7.34
N ILE A 142 -0.22 1.74 -7.52
CA ILE A 142 0.31 3.08 -7.24
C ILE A 142 -0.20 4.10 -8.27
N ALA A 143 -0.31 3.71 -9.54
CA ALA A 143 -0.89 4.57 -10.57
C ALA A 143 -2.38 4.84 -10.31
N VAL A 144 -3.14 3.82 -9.88
CA VAL A 144 -4.56 4.01 -9.51
C VAL A 144 -4.70 4.86 -8.26
N LEU A 145 -3.84 4.68 -7.26
CA LEU A 145 -3.83 5.50 -6.04
C LEU A 145 -3.56 6.96 -6.39
N THR A 146 -2.56 7.22 -7.25
CA THR A 146 -2.25 8.57 -7.72
C THR A 146 -3.46 9.22 -8.39
N ALA A 147 -4.17 8.49 -9.25
CA ALA A 147 -5.39 8.97 -9.89
C ALA A 147 -6.53 9.23 -8.89
N ALA A 148 -6.67 8.41 -7.84
CA ALA A 148 -7.66 8.59 -6.79
C ALA A 148 -7.34 9.82 -5.91
N ILE A 149 -6.09 10.03 -5.55
CA ILE A 149 -5.59 11.21 -4.82
C ILE A 149 -5.92 12.49 -5.60
N GLY A 150 -5.69 12.50 -6.91
CA GLY A 150 -5.97 13.66 -7.77
C GLY A 150 -7.45 14.08 -7.80
N LYS A 151 -8.37 13.14 -7.52
CA LYS A 151 -9.82 13.40 -7.48
C LYS A 151 -10.34 13.78 -6.09
N ALA A 152 -9.57 13.49 -5.04
CA ALA A 152 -10.00 13.73 -3.68
C ALA A 152 -10.02 15.25 -3.36
N PRO A 153 -10.94 15.68 -2.47
CA PRO A 153 -11.00 17.07 -2.03
C PRO A 153 -9.76 17.42 -1.21
N THR A 154 -9.37 18.70 -1.23
CA THR A 154 -8.32 19.19 -0.34
C THR A 154 -8.86 19.33 1.08
N VAL A 155 -8.20 18.68 2.04
CA VAL A 155 -8.56 18.65 3.46
C VAL A 155 -7.53 19.37 4.35
N GLY A 156 -6.47 19.90 3.76
CA GLY A 156 -5.42 20.61 4.48
C GLY A 156 -4.24 20.99 3.61
N TYR A 157 -3.18 21.49 4.24
CA TYR A 157 -1.95 21.93 3.58
C TYR A 157 -0.70 21.58 4.39
N ILE A 158 0.39 21.25 3.71
CA ILE A 158 1.74 21.20 4.29
C ILE A 158 2.55 22.37 3.71
N TRP A 159 3.07 23.21 4.59
CA TRP A 159 3.97 24.30 4.25
C TRP A 159 5.39 23.95 4.65
N THR A 160 6.31 24.03 3.70
CA THR A 160 7.75 23.84 3.88
C THR A 160 8.46 25.19 3.66
N ASN A 161 9.78 25.20 3.45
CA ASN A 161 10.50 26.38 2.95
C ASN A 161 10.20 26.74 1.49
N GLU A 162 9.36 25.95 0.81
CA GLU A 162 8.98 26.23 -0.57
C GLU A 162 7.87 27.29 -0.65
N VAL A 163 7.79 27.95 -1.80
CA VAL A 163 6.83 29.05 -2.05
C VAL A 163 5.39 28.55 -2.10
N VAL A 164 5.17 27.29 -2.49
CA VAL A 164 3.82 26.71 -2.69
C VAL A 164 3.59 25.58 -1.70
N GLY A 165 2.53 25.69 -0.90
CA GLY A 165 2.10 24.62 0.00
C GLY A 165 1.62 23.37 -0.74
N TYR A 166 1.78 22.20 -0.13
CA TYR A 166 1.31 20.92 -0.65
C TYR A 166 -0.12 20.67 -0.18
N SER A 167 -1.05 20.42 -1.11
CA SER A 167 -2.43 20.09 -0.76
C SER A 167 -2.48 18.71 -0.10
N ILE A 168 -3.12 18.62 1.06
CA ILE A 168 -3.46 17.34 1.69
C ILE A 168 -4.79 16.88 1.09
N LYS A 169 -4.80 15.71 0.46
CA LYS A 169 -5.95 15.07 -0.20
C LYS A 169 -6.62 13.99 0.65
N TYR A 170 -5.89 13.50 1.64
CA TYR A 170 -6.36 12.50 2.59
C TYR A 170 -5.76 12.79 3.95
N ALA A 171 -6.58 12.75 4.99
CA ALA A 171 -6.16 12.88 6.37
C ALA A 171 -6.90 11.84 7.24
N TYR A 172 -6.15 10.90 7.78
CA TYR A 172 -6.64 9.87 8.68
C TYR A 172 -6.02 10.03 10.06
N HIS A 173 -6.81 9.80 11.10
CA HIS A 173 -6.39 9.89 12.49
C HIS A 173 -6.91 8.68 13.26
N ALA A 174 -6.05 8.05 14.05
CA ALA A 174 -6.43 6.98 14.95
C ALA A 174 -5.67 7.06 16.28
N SER A 175 -6.38 6.87 17.39
CA SER A 175 -5.76 6.76 18.71
C SER A 175 -5.03 5.43 18.88
N LEU A 176 -3.82 5.47 19.43
CA LEU A 176 -3.01 4.29 19.72
C LEU A 176 -3.28 3.79 21.16
N PRO A 177 -3.05 2.49 21.45
CA PRO A 177 -3.31 1.90 22.77
C PRO A 177 -2.54 2.54 23.94
N ASP A 178 -1.42 3.20 23.65
CA ASP A 178 -0.58 3.93 24.62
C ASP A 178 -1.07 5.37 24.88
N GLY A 179 -2.20 5.76 24.30
CA GLY A 179 -2.72 7.13 24.34
C GLY A 179 -2.06 8.07 23.35
N GLY A 180 -1.18 7.56 22.48
CA GLY A 180 -0.64 8.31 21.35
C GLY A 180 -1.63 8.44 20.19
N GLU A 181 -1.20 9.12 19.13
CA GLU A 181 -1.99 9.33 17.92
C GLU A 181 -1.18 8.88 16.68
N ARG A 182 -1.86 8.19 15.75
CA ARG A 182 -1.36 7.92 14.41
C ARG A 182 -2.10 8.81 13.43
N ILE A 183 -1.38 9.67 12.73
CA ILE A 183 -1.92 10.56 11.70
C ILE A 183 -1.31 10.18 10.35
N ILE A 184 -2.14 10.00 9.33
CA ILE A 184 -1.70 9.64 7.98
C ILE A 184 -2.22 10.68 7.00
N LEU A 185 -1.32 11.27 6.24
CA LEU A 185 -1.62 12.32 5.27
C LEU A 185 -1.19 11.85 3.88
N LEU A 186 -2.01 12.07 2.85
CA LEU A 186 -1.56 12.02 1.45
C LEU A 186 -1.61 13.42 0.85
N THR A 187 -0.58 13.73 0.08
CA THR A 187 -0.50 14.93 -0.74
C THR A 187 -0.75 14.58 -2.21
N ASP A 188 -1.14 15.54 -3.04
CA ASP A 188 -1.25 15.36 -4.50
C ASP A 188 0.07 15.54 -5.26
N ARG A 189 1.11 15.99 -4.57
CA ARG A 189 2.42 16.27 -5.13
C ARG A 189 3.50 15.74 -4.20
N ARG A 190 4.58 15.23 -4.78
CA ARG A 190 5.73 14.76 -4.04
C ARG A 190 6.41 15.89 -3.28
N LEU A 191 6.62 15.73 -1.96
CA LEU A 191 7.43 16.66 -1.17
C LEU A 191 8.83 16.79 -1.79
N GLY A 192 9.26 18.03 -2.00
CA GLY A 192 10.52 18.32 -2.69
C GLY A 192 10.48 18.22 -4.21
N GLY A 193 9.30 18.11 -4.82
CA GLY A 193 9.18 18.04 -6.28
C GLY A 193 9.72 19.29 -7.00
N PHE A 194 9.84 20.42 -6.30
CA PHE A 194 10.28 21.69 -6.87
C PHE A 194 11.67 22.16 -6.38
N THR A 195 12.26 21.49 -5.39
CA THR A 195 13.55 21.89 -4.79
C THR A 195 14.42 20.69 -4.43
N SER A 196 15.74 20.88 -4.48
CA SER A 196 16.70 19.84 -4.06
C SER A 196 16.80 19.67 -2.55
N GLY A 197 16.35 20.66 -1.75
CA GLY A 197 16.48 20.66 -0.29
C GLY A 197 15.75 19.50 0.40
N TRP A 198 14.75 18.92 -0.27
CA TRP A 198 13.94 17.82 0.23
C TRP A 198 14.33 16.44 -0.30
N LYS A 199 15.43 16.34 -1.06
CA LYS A 199 16.00 15.06 -1.48
C LYS A 199 16.53 14.32 -0.25
N PRO A 200 16.08 13.08 0.03
CA PRO A 200 16.60 12.30 1.14
C PRO A 200 18.10 12.04 1.01
N VAL A 201 18.83 12.08 2.13
CA VAL A 201 20.31 11.94 2.15
C VAL A 201 20.78 10.55 2.56
N ALA A 202 19.90 9.71 3.11
CA ALA A 202 20.25 8.34 3.53
C ALA A 202 20.27 7.37 2.33
N ALA A 203 21.04 6.29 2.45
CA ALA A 203 21.02 5.14 1.54
C ALA A 203 19.72 4.32 1.72
N ALA A 204 18.59 4.96 1.45
CA ALA A 204 17.29 4.34 1.42
C ALA A 204 16.84 4.18 -0.04
N THR A 205 16.04 3.16 -0.31
CA THR A 205 15.38 3.01 -1.60
C THR A 205 14.43 4.17 -1.80
N LEU A 206 14.83 5.13 -2.65
CA LEU A 206 13.97 6.25 -3.01
C LEU A 206 12.75 5.73 -3.77
N THR A 207 11.61 6.32 -3.48
CA THR A 207 10.41 6.14 -4.30
C THR A 207 10.28 7.29 -5.30
N ASP A 208 9.72 6.95 -6.45
CA ASP A 208 9.40 7.81 -7.59
C ASP A 208 7.91 8.19 -7.61
N TYR A 209 7.23 8.11 -6.47
CA TYR A 209 5.81 8.48 -6.38
C TYR A 209 5.62 9.97 -6.69
N GLU A 210 4.62 10.27 -7.52
CA GLU A 210 4.18 11.64 -7.83
C GLU A 210 3.50 12.34 -6.64
N PHE A 211 3.22 11.59 -5.58
CA PHE A 211 2.61 12.05 -4.34
C PHE A 211 3.54 11.79 -3.14
N SER A 212 3.13 12.24 -1.95
CA SER A 212 3.77 11.82 -0.70
C SER A 212 2.76 11.38 0.34
N LEU A 213 3.00 10.20 0.92
CA LEU A 213 2.38 9.78 2.17
C LEU A 213 3.25 10.25 3.32
N VAL A 214 2.66 10.91 4.31
CA VAL A 214 3.30 11.31 5.56
C VAL A 214 2.58 10.58 6.70
N GLU A 215 3.27 9.69 7.38
CA GLU A 215 2.75 9.03 8.58
C GLU A 215 3.43 9.65 9.80
N ILE A 216 2.65 10.25 10.69
CA ILE A 216 3.07 10.92 11.91
C ILE A 216 2.60 10.07 13.10
N ARG A 217 3.50 9.86 14.06
CA ARG A 217 3.18 9.26 15.36
C ARG A 217 3.43 10.28 16.45
N LEU A 218 2.39 10.60 17.20
CA LEU A 218 2.44 11.48 18.36
C LEU A 218 2.31 10.63 19.63
N ASP A 219 3.00 11.02 20.68
CA ASP A 219 2.77 10.54 22.04
C ASP A 219 1.53 11.20 22.65
N SER A 220 1.18 10.79 23.87
CA SER A 220 0.06 11.33 24.62
C SER A 220 0.19 12.81 25.00
N LYS A 221 1.36 13.44 24.77
CA LYS A 221 1.61 14.86 24.95
C LYS A 221 1.53 15.64 23.63
N GLY A 222 1.15 14.98 22.53
CA GLY A 222 1.10 15.60 21.20
C GLY A 222 2.48 15.87 20.59
N SER A 223 3.53 15.20 21.07
CA SER A 223 4.89 15.30 20.56
C SER A 223 5.30 14.04 19.81
N GLY A 224 6.10 14.15 18.74
CA GLY A 224 6.59 12.95 18.07
C GLY A 224 7.40 13.18 16.81
N GLU A 225 7.25 12.25 15.87
CA GLU A 225 7.99 12.23 14.61
C GLU A 225 7.09 11.81 13.45
N GLY A 226 7.49 12.19 12.24
CA GLY A 226 6.85 11.81 11.00
C GLY A 226 7.83 11.21 10.00
N LYS A 227 7.36 10.18 9.31
CA LYS A 227 8.06 9.47 8.26
C LYS A 227 7.30 9.66 6.97
N THR A 228 7.97 9.48 5.84
CA THR A 228 7.38 9.79 4.54
C THR A 228 7.66 8.70 3.52
N SER A 229 6.84 8.66 2.48
CA SER A 229 7.04 7.74 1.37
C SER A 229 8.27 8.08 0.52
N LEU A 230 9.00 9.17 0.78
CA LEU A 230 10.18 9.55 -0.01
C LEU A 230 11.26 8.46 -0.01
N THR A 231 11.31 7.65 1.04
CA THR A 231 12.31 6.59 1.28
C THR A 231 11.69 5.22 1.56
N THR A 232 10.36 5.11 1.47
CA THR A 232 9.60 3.95 1.99
C THR A 232 8.35 3.72 1.15
N LYS A 233 8.04 2.46 0.86
CA LYS A 233 6.88 2.08 0.06
C LYS A 233 5.58 2.35 0.79
N VAL A 234 4.53 2.65 0.02
CA VAL A 234 3.16 2.72 0.52
C VAL A 234 2.52 1.35 0.42
N ILE A 235 1.84 0.93 1.50
CA ILE A 235 1.13 -0.34 1.60
C ILE A 235 -0.32 -0.12 2.01
N LEU A 236 -1.13 -1.16 1.83
CA LEU A 236 -2.47 -1.23 2.41
C LEU A 236 -2.40 -1.85 3.82
N ASP A 237 -2.80 -1.09 4.81
CA ASP A 237 -3.10 -1.58 6.16
C ASP A 237 -4.52 -2.15 6.15
N ASN A 238 -4.64 -3.46 5.97
CA ASN A 238 -5.92 -4.16 5.87
C ASN A 238 -6.71 -4.12 7.18
N GLU A 239 -6.02 -4.12 8.33
CA GLU A 239 -6.67 -4.13 9.64
C GLU A 239 -7.32 -2.78 9.95
N ALA A 240 -6.59 -1.69 9.71
CA ALA A 240 -7.08 -0.33 9.89
C ALA A 240 -7.88 0.20 8.68
N ARG A 241 -7.87 -0.53 7.55
CA ARG A 241 -8.46 -0.13 6.26
C ARG A 241 -8.02 1.26 5.81
N THR A 242 -6.70 1.48 5.79
CA THR A 242 -6.07 2.73 5.35
C THR A 242 -4.76 2.44 4.61
N VAL A 243 -4.24 3.43 3.90
CA VAL A 243 -2.85 3.39 3.42
C VAL A 243 -1.88 3.63 4.58
N ALA A 244 -0.65 3.10 4.47
CA ALA A 244 0.41 3.21 5.47
C ALA A 244 1.81 3.16 4.85
N LEU A 245 2.84 3.49 5.63
CA LEU A 245 4.24 3.21 5.25
C LEU A 245 4.62 1.77 5.62
N ASP A 246 5.28 1.10 4.68
CA ASP A 246 5.91 -0.20 4.94
C ASP A 246 7.01 -0.08 5.98
N ASN A 247 7.14 -1.07 6.86
CA ASN A 247 8.18 -1.14 7.89
C ASN A 247 8.49 0.22 8.57
N TYR A 248 7.44 0.91 9.06
CA TYR A 248 7.55 2.25 9.65
C TYR A 248 8.67 2.34 10.69
N ALA A 249 8.83 1.32 11.54
CA ALA A 249 9.80 1.31 12.63
C ALA A 249 11.25 1.49 12.14
N ALA A 250 11.63 0.86 11.02
CA ALA A 250 12.98 0.92 10.47
C ALA A 250 13.23 2.16 9.58
N THR A 251 12.18 2.88 9.21
CA THR A 251 12.29 4.05 8.32
C THR A 251 12.86 5.26 9.08
N PRO A 252 13.80 6.05 8.53
CA PRO A 252 14.26 7.28 9.15
C PRO A 252 13.16 8.36 9.22
N ALA A 253 13.10 9.12 10.32
CA ALA A 253 12.21 10.28 10.43
C ALA A 253 12.62 11.40 9.47
N ILE A 254 11.67 11.93 8.70
CA ILE A 254 11.86 13.12 7.86
C ILE A 254 11.31 14.37 8.56
N LEU A 255 10.32 14.19 9.43
CA LEU A 255 9.75 15.23 10.29
C LEU A 255 10.16 14.91 11.73
N GLN A 256 10.99 15.76 12.31
CA GLN A 256 11.38 15.65 13.71
C GLN A 256 10.74 16.75 14.55
N ASN A 257 10.63 16.49 15.85
CA ASN A 257 10.04 17.42 16.82
C ASN A 257 8.63 17.85 16.40
N VAL A 258 7.83 16.89 15.93
CA VAL A 258 6.44 17.16 15.58
C VAL A 258 5.71 17.58 16.86
N LYS A 259 4.97 18.68 16.80
CA LYS A 259 4.18 19.21 17.91
C LYS A 259 2.81 19.66 17.44
N ARG A 260 1.79 19.30 18.22
CA ARG A 260 0.41 19.78 18.08
C ARG A 260 0.17 21.10 18.80
#